data_AF-G4FJQ1-F1
#
_entry.id   AF-G4FJQ1-F1
#
_cell.length_a   1.000
_cell.length_b   1.000
_cell.length_c   1.000
_cell.angle_alpha   90.00
_cell.angle_beta   90.00
_cell.angle_gamma   90.00
#
_symmetry.space_group_name_H-M   'P 1'
#
loop_
_entity.id
_entity.type
_entity.pdbx_description
1 polymer ?
#
loop_
_entity_poly.entity_id
_entity_poly.type
_entity_poly.pdbx_seq_one_letter_code
_entity_poly.pdbx_strand_id
1 'polypeptide(L)' 'MTSSSVSQDQNPILTFEGKRYDLNKLPDELKELVRGMQVADAQLRMHEDTLKVLAVGRQSMAMQLNERLKEVSPLPESD' A
#
# COMPACT_ATOMS: atom_id res chain seq x y z
N MET A 1 -10.49 30.44 -33.64
CA MET A 1 -11.16 29.49 -32.72
C MET A 1 -10.57 29.69 -31.34
N THR A 2 -11.42 29.59 -30.33
CA THR A 2 -11.36 30.28 -29.03
C THR A 2 -10.36 29.69 -28.02
N SER A 3 -9.91 30.60 -27.16
CA SER A 3 -9.15 30.50 -25.91
C SER A 3 -9.17 29.17 -25.13
N SER A 4 -7.99 28.71 -24.73
CA SER A 4 -7.81 27.75 -23.64
C SER A 4 -7.05 28.42 -22.48
N SER A 5 -7.77 29.20 -21.68
CA SER A 5 -7.25 29.70 -20.40
C SER A 5 -7.31 28.57 -19.36
N VAL A 6 -6.22 27.82 -19.21
CA VAL A 6 -6.00 26.90 -18.08
C VAL A 6 -5.02 27.54 -17.12
N SER A 7 -5.52 28.48 -16.32
CA SER A 7 -4.81 28.99 -15.15
C SER A 7 -5.85 29.33 -14.09
N GLN A 8 -6.41 28.28 -13.48
CA GLN A 8 -7.02 28.40 -12.17
C GLN A 8 -6.06 27.75 -11.19
N ASP A 9 -5.54 28.56 -10.27
CA ASP A 9 -4.74 28.18 -9.11
C ASP A 9 -5.24 26.88 -8.46
N GLN A 10 -4.65 25.76 -8.86
CA GLN A 10 -4.87 24.47 -8.21
C GLN A 10 -3.98 24.40 -6.96
N ASN A 11 -4.33 25.22 -5.96
CA ASN A 11 -3.70 25.09 -4.65
C ASN A 11 -3.95 23.67 -4.12
N PRO A 12 -2.92 22.98 -3.61
CA PRO A 12 -3.06 21.64 -3.09
C PRO A 12 -4.02 21.64 -1.89
N ILE A 13 -5.05 20.79 -1.93
CA ILE A 13 -6.08 20.70 -0.88
C ILE A 13 -5.87 19.43 -0.07
N LEU A 14 -5.71 19.58 1.25
CA LEU A 14 -5.79 18.48 2.20
C LEU A 14 -7.25 18.27 2.60
N THR A 15 -7.75 17.05 2.44
CA THR A 15 -9.03 16.64 3.04
C THR A 15 -8.73 15.73 4.22
N PHE A 16 -9.14 16.13 5.42
CA PHE A 16 -8.88 15.39 6.65
C PHE A 16 -10.10 15.50 7.56
N GLU A 17 -10.60 14.36 8.05
CA GLU A 17 -11.79 14.31 8.95
C GLU A 17 -13.00 15.07 8.39
N GLY A 18 -13.25 14.92 7.08
CA GLY A 18 -14.36 15.60 6.37
C GLY A 18 -14.18 17.10 6.15
N LYS A 19 -13.06 17.70 6.58
CA LYS A 19 -12.73 19.10 6.39
C LYS A 19 -11.69 19.29 5.29
N ARG A 20 -11.75 20.43 4.61
CA ARG A 20 -10.84 20.79 3.51
C ARG A 20 -9.95 21.95 3.95
N TYR A 21 -8.66 21.82 3.72
CA TYR A 21 -7.64 22.81 4.07
C TYR A 21 -6.79 23.12 2.84
N ASP A 22 -6.49 24.39 2.62
CA ASP A 22 -5.48 24.80 1.63
C ASP A 22 -4.09 24.52 2.22
N LEU A 23 -3.35 23.56 1.64
CA LEU A 23 -2.04 23.15 2.14
C LEU A 23 -1.05 24.31 2.16
N ASN A 24 -1.16 25.27 1.24
CA ASN A 24 -0.26 26.42 1.20
C ASN A 24 -0.46 27.37 2.38
N LYS A 25 -1.67 27.39 2.95
CA LYS A 25 -2.05 28.23 4.09
C LYS A 25 -1.79 27.58 5.45
N LEU A 26 -1.37 26.32 5.48
CA LEU A 26 -1.01 25.67 6.73
C LEU A 26 0.34 26.17 7.26
N PRO A 27 0.53 26.23 8.59
CA PRO A 27 1.86 26.36 9.20
C PRO A 27 2.78 25.25 8.73
N ASP A 28 4.09 25.52 8.64
CA ASP A 28 5.06 24.57 8.09
C ASP A 28 5.14 23.28 8.92
N GLU A 29 4.98 23.36 10.24
CA GLU A 29 4.87 22.18 11.12
C GLU A 29 3.74 21.24 10.69
N LEU A 30 2.57 21.79 10.33
CA LEU A 30 1.44 20.97 9.86
C LEU A 30 1.70 20.40 8.46
N LYS A 31 2.40 21.12 7.59
CA LYS A 31 2.80 20.60 6.27
C LYS A 31 3.75 19.42 6.42
N GLU A 32 4.70 19.49 7.35
CA GLU A 32 5.62 18.39 7.65
C GLU A 32 4.88 17.17 8.20
N LEU A 33 3.89 17.37 9.08
CA LEU A 33 3.04 16.26 9.55
C LEU A 33 2.28 15.59 8.40
N VAL A 34 1.70 16.37 7.48
CA VAL A 34 1.01 15.82 6.29
C VAL A 34 1.98 15.02 5.42
N ARG A 35 3.20 15.54 5.20
CA ARG A 35 4.23 14.82 4.44
C ARG A 35 4.62 13.51 5.12
N GLY A 36 4.85 13.53 6.44
CA GLY A 36 5.17 12.34 7.23
C GLY A 36 4.08 11.26 7.12
N MET A 37 2.81 11.67 7.22
CA MET A 37 1.66 10.78 7.05
C MET A 37 1.61 10.16 5.64
N GLN A 38 1.81 10.98 4.59
CA GLN A 38 1.83 10.47 3.21
C GLN A 38 2.96 9.47 2.95
N VAL A 39 4.13 9.68 3.55
CA VAL A 39 5.25 8.72 3.49
C VAL A 39 4.89 7.42 4.19
N ALA A 40 4.30 7.50 5.39
CA ALA A 40 3.84 6.33 6.12
C ALA A 40 2.79 5.53 5.32
N ASP A 41 1.81 6.21 4.73
CA ASP A 41 0.79 5.58 3.88
C ASP A 41 1.38 4.91 2.63
N ALA A 42 2.43 5.50 2.06
CA ALA A 42 3.14 4.90 0.94
C ALA A 42 3.91 3.65 1.38
N GLN A 43 4.60 3.70 2.54
CA GLN A 43 5.29 2.55 3.10
C GLN A 43 4.33 1.41 3.45
N LEU A 44 3.17 1.72 4.03
CA LEU A 44 2.13 0.72 4.31
C LEU A 44 1.68 0.01 3.03
N ARG A 45 1.34 0.76 1.98
CA ARG A 45 0.94 0.17 0.69
C ARG A 45 2.03 -0.71 0.08
N MET A 46 3.28 -0.26 0.12
CA MET A 46 4.41 -1.05 -0.38
C MET A 46 4.60 -2.36 0.40
N HIS A 47 4.48 -2.31 1.74
CA HIS A 47 4.59 -3.51 2.57
C HIS A 47 3.40 -4.45 2.39
N GLU A 48 2.19 -3.93 2.23
CA GLU A 48 1.01 -4.74 1.88
C GLU A 48 1.20 -5.49 0.57
N ASP A 49 1.71 -4.83 -0.46
CA ASP A 49 1.97 -5.47 -1.75
C ASP A 49 3.08 -6.52 -1.65
N THR A 50 4.12 -6.26 -0.85
CA THR A 50 5.16 -7.25 -0.53
C THR A 50 4.57 -8.47 0.16
N LEU A 51 3.69 -8.28 1.15
CA LEU A 51 3.02 -9.37 1.86
C LEU A 51 2.16 -10.21 0.91
N LYS A 52 1.44 -9.59 -0.02
CA LYS A 52 0.64 -10.32 -1.04
C LYS A 52 1.53 -11.21 -1.91
N VAL A 53 2.66 -10.70 -2.38
CA VAL A 53 3.62 -11.48 -3.19
C VAL A 53 4.17 -12.67 -2.40
N LEU A 54 4.57 -12.44 -1.14
CA LEU A 54 5.07 -13.50 -0.26
C LEU A 54 4.01 -14.58 0.00
N ALA A 55 2.75 -14.18 0.19
CA ALA A 55 1.64 -15.11 0.41
C ALA A 55 1.44 -16.04 -0.81
N VAL A 56 1.43 -15.48 -2.03
CA VAL A 56 1.33 -16.27 -3.27
C VAL A 56 2.53 -17.20 -3.42
N GLY A 57 3.75 -16.71 -3.16
CA GLY A 57 4.97 -17.53 -3.20
C GLY A 57 4.91 -18.71 -2.24
N ARG A 58 4.49 -18.48 -0.98
CA ARG A 58 4.31 -19.53 0.03
C ARG A 58 3.28 -20.57 -0.41
N GLN A 59 2.15 -20.13 -0.95
CA GLN A 59 1.11 -21.04 -1.42
C GLN A 59 1.59 -21.92 -2.59
N SER A 60 2.34 -21.36 -3.54
CA SER A 60 2.95 -22.12 -4.62
C SER A 60 3.92 -23.19 -4.10
N MET A 61 4.77 -22.82 -3.13
CA MET A 61 5.67 -23.78 -2.49
C MET A 61 4.92 -24.88 -1.74
N ALA A 62 3.85 -24.54 -1.01
CA ALA A 62 3.03 -25.52 -0.30
C ALA A 62 2.38 -26.52 -1.27
N MET A 63 1.89 -26.04 -2.42
CA MET A 63 1.33 -26.90 -3.47
C MET A 63 2.39 -27.85 -4.04
N GLN A 64 3.59 -27.33 -4.37
CA GLN A 64 4.70 -28.16 -4.86
C GLN A 64 5.15 -29.19 -3.80
N LEU A 65 5.22 -28.79 -2.54
CA LEU A 65 5.54 -29.69 -1.44
C LEU A 65 4.49 -30.81 -1.32
N ASN A 66 3.21 -30.46 -1.36
CA ASN A 66 2.11 -31.42 -1.27
C ASN A 66 2.15 -32.45 -2.40
N GLU A 67 2.45 -32.04 -3.63
CA GLU A 67 2.61 -32.96 -4.76
C GLU A 67 3.79 -33.91 -4.55
N ARG A 68 4.96 -33.40 -4.14
CA ARG A 68 6.15 -34.23 -3.91
C ARG A 68 5.97 -35.20 -2.75
N LEU A 69 5.24 -34.81 -1.70
CA LEU A 69 4.97 -35.68 -0.55
C LEU A 69 4.11 -36.89 -0.91
N LYS A 70 3.33 -36.86 -2.01
CA LYS A 70 2.59 -38.04 -2.49
C LYS A 70 3.51 -39.20 -2.91
N GLU A 71 4.74 -38.89 -3.29
CA GLU A 71 5.75 -39.88 -3.68
C GLU A 71 6.55 -40.40 -2.47
N VAL A 72 6.37 -39.79 -1.30
CA VAL A 72 7.09 -40.13 -0.07
C VAL A 72 6.14 -40.90 0.84
N SER A 73 6.56 -42.09 1.29
CA SER A 73 5.81 -42.82 2.30
C SER A 73 5.87 -42.08 3.64
N PRO A 74 4.73 -41.71 4.24
CA PRO A 74 4.72 -41.06 5.54
C PRO A 74 5.15 -42.02 6.65
N LEU A 75 5.59 -41.46 7.77
CA LEU A 75 5.83 -42.24 8.97
C LEU A 75 4.50 -42.85 9.46
N PRO A 76 4.53 -44.07 10.03
CA PRO A 76 3.34 -44.66 10.63
C PRO A 76 2.81 -43.77 11.76
N GLU A 77 1.49 -43.67 11.89
CA GLU A 77 0.86 -42.97 13.01
C GLU A 77 1.33 -43.58 14.34
N SER A 78 1.72 -42.72 15.27
CA SER A 78 2.02 -43.14 16.64
C SER A 78 0.72 -43.09 17.44
N ASP A 79 0.15 -44.26 17.76
CA ASP A 79 -0.98 -44.43 18.70
C ASP A 79 -0.62 -43.97 20.12
#